data_AF-A0A7M3MLY9-F1
#
_entry.id   AF-A0A7M3MLY9-F1
#
_cell.length_a   1.000
_cell.length_b   1.000
_cell.length_c   1.000
_cell.angle_alpha   90.00
_cell.angle_beta   90.00
_cell.angle_gamma   90.00
#
_symmetry.space_group_name_H-M   'P 1'
#
loop_
_entity.id
_entity.type
_entity.pdbx_description
1 polymer ?
#
loop_
_entity_poly.entity_id
_entity_poly.type
_entity_poly.pdbx_seq_one_letter_code
_entity_poly.pdbx_strand_id
1 'polypeptide(L)'
;MLQLLATVHPWLGYLVSIVVLLVAMLAFAKAKEAAEFRSGPYALAMVLLDIQVTLGIVQYALGQYWNARPEIAYVHPVLALAALGVGHALLSRAKGTQMAVDAHRTAGRGLLFALLLVLASIGVASAPAFL
;
A
#
# COMPACT_ATOMS: atom_id res chain seq x y z
N MET A 1 -7.07 23.05 -8.72
CA MET A 1 -6.47 21.72 -8.97
C MET A 1 -5.91 21.09 -7.70
N LEU A 2 -4.99 21.76 -6.98
CA LEU A 2 -4.41 21.24 -5.72
C LEU A 2 -5.47 20.91 -4.65
N GLN A 3 -6.45 21.80 -4.45
CA GLN A 3 -7.54 21.61 -3.48
C GLN A 3 -8.42 20.40 -3.83
N LEU A 4 -8.74 20.20 -5.11
CA LEU A 4 -9.52 19.04 -5.54
C LEU A 4 -8.78 17.74 -5.26
N LEU A 5 -7.49 17.69 -5.60
CA LEU A 5 -6.64 16.53 -5.32
C LEU A 5 -6.53 16.27 -3.81
N ALA A 6 -6.31 17.32 -3.01
CA ALA A 6 -6.20 17.21 -1.56
C ALA A 6 -7.49 16.74 -0.88
N THR A 7 -8.65 17.10 -1.43
CA THR A 7 -9.94 16.61 -0.93
C THR A 7 -10.20 15.17 -1.34
N VAL A 8 -9.89 14.79 -2.59
CA VAL A 8 -10.26 13.49 -3.17
C VAL A 8 -9.26 12.38 -2.81
N HIS A 9 -7.97 12.69 -2.74
CA HIS A 9 -6.91 11.71 -2.50
C HIS A 9 -7.11 10.86 -1.23
N PRO A 10 -7.48 11.43 -0.06
CA PRO A 10 -7.74 10.64 1.15
C PRO A 10 -8.90 9.64 0.99
N TRP A 11 -10.01 10.05 0.36
CA TRP A 11 -11.16 9.18 0.12
C TRP A 11 -10.83 8.01 -0.80
N LEU A 12 -10.12 8.29 -1.89
CA LEU A 12 -9.59 7.24 -2.75
C LEU A 12 -8.59 6.35 -2.00
N GLY A 13 -7.84 6.90 -1.05
CA GLY A 13 -6.87 6.17 -0.24
C GLY A 13 -7.55 5.12 0.64
N TYR A 14 -8.66 5.50 1.29
CA TYR A 14 -9.49 4.56 2.05
C TYR A 14 -10.11 3.48 1.17
N LEU A 15 -10.64 3.85 0.00
CA LEU A 15 -11.20 2.88 -0.94
C LEU A 15 -10.15 1.86 -1.39
N VAL A 16 -8.96 2.32 -1.80
CA VAL A 16 -7.84 1.43 -2.18
C VAL A 16 -7.40 0.57 -1.01
N SER A 17 -7.34 1.11 0.20
CA SER A 17 -7.00 0.35 1.41
C SER A 17 -7.97 -0.80 1.67
N ILE A 18 -9.27 -0.57 1.49
CA ILE A 18 -10.30 -1.62 1.60
C ILE A 18 -10.08 -2.68 0.52
N VAL A 19 -9.87 -2.29 -0.73
CA VAL A 19 -9.63 -3.24 -1.83
C VAL A 19 -8.41 -4.11 -1.55
N VAL A 20 -7.30 -3.50 -1.12
CA VAL A 20 -6.06 -4.22 -0.77
C VAL A 20 -6.29 -5.19 0.38
N LEU A 21 -7.01 -4.77 1.42
CA LEU A 21 -7.34 -5.63 2.57
C LEU A 21 -8.18 -6.84 2.12
N LEU A 22 -9.23 -6.62 1.32
CA LEU A 22 -10.08 -7.69 0.80
C LEU A 22 -9.27 -8.67 -0.05
N VAL A 23 -8.41 -8.17 -0.95
CA VAL A 23 -7.56 -9.03 -1.78
C VAL A 23 -6.55 -9.81 -0.93
N ALA A 24 -6.00 -9.21 0.12
CA ALA A 24 -5.13 -9.90 1.07
C ALA A 24 -5.88 -11.02 1.81
N MET A 25 -7.07 -10.75 2.34
CA MET A 25 -7.94 -11.75 2.98
C MET A 25 -8.28 -12.90 2.02
N LEU A 26 -8.64 -12.57 0.77
CA LEU A 26 -8.88 -13.56 -0.29
C LEU A 26 -7.64 -14.40 -0.59
N ALA A 27 -6.42 -13.86 -0.47
CA ALA A 27 -5.20 -14.63 -0.62
C ALA A 27 -5.11 -15.74 0.43
N PHE A 28 -5.38 -15.43 1.70
CA PHE A 28 -5.36 -16.43 2.77
C PHE A 28 -6.51 -17.45 2.64
N ALA A 29 -7.69 -17.02 2.18
CA ALA A 29 -8.80 -17.92 1.88
C ALA A 29 -8.42 -18.92 0.76
N LYS A 30 -7.90 -18.42 -0.36
CA LYS A 30 -7.42 -19.27 -1.48
C LYS A 30 -6.29 -20.21 -1.08
N ALA A 31 -5.40 -19.78 -0.19
CA ALA A 31 -4.37 -20.65 0.37
C ALA A 31 -4.96 -21.80 1.19
N LYS A 32 -6.04 -21.56 1.95
CA LYS A 32 -6.73 -22.61 2.74
C LYS A 32 -7.37 -23.66 1.83
N GLU A 33 -7.87 -23.25 0.67
CA GLU A 33 -8.51 -24.12 -0.32
C GLU A 33 -7.51 -24.78 -1.29
N ALA A 34 -6.21 -24.52 -1.13
CA ALA A 34 -5.16 -24.98 -2.06
C ALA A 34 -5.48 -24.64 -3.53
N ALA A 35 -6.14 -23.49 -3.76
CA ALA A 35 -6.51 -23.04 -5.09
C ALA A 35 -5.28 -22.76 -5.97
N GLU A 36 -5.47 -22.80 -7.29
CA GLU A 36 -4.44 -22.44 -8.26
C GLU A 36 -3.99 -20.98 -8.06
N PHE A 37 -2.66 -20.78 -7.98
CA PHE A 37 -2.10 -19.45 -7.84
C PHE A 37 -2.23 -18.66 -9.15
N ARG A 38 -2.92 -17.52 -9.06
CA ARG A 38 -3.02 -16.53 -10.15
C ARG A 38 -2.60 -15.17 -9.62
N SER A 39 -1.56 -14.58 -10.20
CA SER A 39 -1.00 -13.32 -9.73
C SER A 39 -1.87 -12.09 -10.03
N GLY A 40 -2.81 -12.19 -10.99
CA GLY A 40 -3.58 -11.06 -11.52
C GLY A 40 -4.25 -10.19 -10.44
N PRO A 41 -5.07 -10.76 -9.54
CA PRO A 41 -5.73 -9.98 -8.48
C PRO A 41 -4.75 -9.27 -7.53
N TYR A 42 -3.64 -9.93 -7.17
CA TYR A 42 -2.62 -9.36 -6.29
C TYR A 42 -1.83 -8.24 -6.98
N ALA A 43 -1.52 -8.43 -8.26
CA ALA A 43 -0.86 -7.42 -9.07
C ALA A 43 -1.76 -6.19 -9.26
N LEU A 44 -3.06 -6.39 -9.50
CA LEU A 44 -4.00 -5.28 -9.62
C LEU A 44 -4.10 -4.47 -8.32
N ALA A 45 -4.16 -5.14 -7.17
CA ALA A 45 -4.15 -4.47 -5.86
C ALA A 45 -2.86 -3.67 -5.63
N MET A 46 -1.70 -4.22 -6.03
CA MET A 46 -0.43 -3.49 -5.98
C MET A 46 -0.41 -2.29 -6.92
N VAL A 47 -0.91 -2.42 -8.15
CA VAL A 47 -0.99 -1.29 -9.09
C VAL A 47 -1.88 -0.17 -8.56
N LEU A 48 -2.99 -0.50 -7.89
CA LEU A 48 -3.83 0.51 -7.23
C LEU A 48 -3.07 1.23 -6.11
N LEU A 49 -2.24 0.51 -5.33
CA LEU A 49 -1.35 1.13 -4.35
C LEU A 49 -0.28 2.00 -5.01
N ASP A 50 0.33 1.55 -6.11
CA ASP A 50 1.34 2.32 -6.85
C ASP A 50 0.76 3.65 -7.33
N ILE A 51 -0.43 3.62 -7.95
CA ILE A 51 -1.15 4.82 -8.37
C ILE A 51 -1.38 5.73 -7.16
N GLN A 52 -1.84 5.17 -6.03
CA GLN A 52 -2.17 6.01 -4.89
C GLN A 52 -0.97 6.65 -4.23
N VAL A 53 0.09 5.88 -3.99
CA VAL A 53 1.33 6.41 -3.43
C VAL A 53 1.92 7.44 -4.39
N THR A 54 1.86 7.22 -5.71
CA THR A 54 2.33 8.21 -6.70
C THR A 54 1.53 9.51 -6.62
N LEU A 55 0.20 9.44 -6.54
CA LEU A 55 -0.65 10.63 -6.36
C LEU A 55 -0.32 11.36 -5.05
N GLY A 56 -0.07 10.61 -3.98
CA GLY A 56 0.36 11.16 -2.69
C GLY A 56 1.71 11.88 -2.77
N ILE A 57 2.69 11.31 -3.48
CA ILE A 57 4.00 11.95 -3.70
C ILE A 57 3.87 13.21 -4.57
N VAL A 58 3.02 13.20 -5.59
CA VAL A 58 2.74 14.41 -6.40
C VAL A 58 2.11 15.49 -5.54
N GLN A 59 1.11 15.15 -4.71
CA GLN A 59 0.51 16.10 -3.78
C GLN A 59 1.53 16.61 -2.75
N TYR A 60 2.36 15.72 -2.21
CA TYR A 60 3.45 16.05 -1.30
C TYR A 60 4.39 17.10 -1.94
N ALA A 61 4.75 16.91 -3.20
CA ALA A 61 5.65 17.82 -3.89
C ALA A 61 4.99 19.18 -4.18
N LEU A 62 3.76 19.17 -4.71
CA LEU A 62 3.03 20.38 -5.04
C LEU A 62 2.64 21.19 -3.79
N GLY A 63 2.41 20.52 -2.66
CA GLY A 63 2.09 21.14 -1.37
C GLY A 63 3.32 21.60 -0.58
N GLN A 64 4.54 21.43 -1.09
CA GLN A 64 5.79 21.84 -0.43
C GLN A 64 5.96 21.21 0.96
N TYR A 65 5.50 19.97 1.15
CA TYR A 65 5.49 19.29 2.45
C TYR A 65 6.90 18.95 2.98
N TRP A 66 7.94 19.17 2.18
CA TRP A 66 9.33 19.14 2.64
C TRP A 66 9.69 20.27 3.62
N ASN A 67 8.87 21.32 3.70
CA ASN A 67 8.99 22.37 4.73
C ASN A 67 8.16 22.07 5.99
N ALA A 68 7.47 20.92 6.05
CA ALA A 68 6.70 20.52 7.22
C ALA A 68 7.61 19.97 8.34
N ARG A 69 7.01 19.52 9.43
CA ARG A 69 7.74 18.85 10.51
C ARG A 69 8.49 17.62 9.99
N PRO A 70 9.64 17.22 10.59
CA PRO A 70 10.49 16.14 10.07
C PRO A 70 9.76 14.82 9.81
N GLU A 71 8.75 14.48 10.61
CA GLU A 71 7.98 13.25 10.46
C GLU A 71 7.16 13.27 9.16
N ILE A 72 6.52 14.41 8.87
CA ILE A 72 5.75 14.59 7.63
C ILE A 72 6.70 14.75 6.44
N ALA A 73 7.79 15.51 6.62
CA ALA A 73 8.75 15.78 5.56
C ALA A 73 9.49 14.52 5.11
N TYR A 74 9.91 13.64 6.03
CA TYR A 74 10.78 12.51 5.68
C TYR A 74 10.12 11.15 5.95
N VAL A 75 9.51 10.96 7.11
CA VAL A 75 9.01 9.63 7.51
C VAL A 75 7.79 9.23 6.68
N HIS A 76 6.85 10.14 6.45
CA HIS A 76 5.64 9.88 5.65
C HIS A 76 5.97 9.36 4.23
N PRO A 77 6.75 10.06 3.39
CA PRO A 77 7.07 9.58 2.04
C PRO A 77 7.95 8.33 2.05
N VAL A 78 8.87 8.18 3.02
CA VAL A 78 9.69 6.97 3.14
C VAL A 78 8.84 5.74 3.43
N LEU A 79 7.89 5.82 4.36
CA LEU A 79 6.99 4.70 4.65
C LEU A 79 6.09 4.35 3.45
N ALA A 80 5.62 5.37 2.72
CA ALA A 80 4.81 5.17 1.51
C ALA A 80 5.61 4.43 0.41
N LEU A 81 6.87 4.82 0.18
CA LEU A 81 7.73 4.14 -0.79
C LEU A 81 8.15 2.73 -0.32
N ALA A 82 8.43 2.57 0.97
CA ALA A 82 8.74 1.27 1.56
C ALA A 82 7.56 0.29 1.40
N ALA A 83 6.32 0.77 1.50
CA ALA A 83 5.13 -0.04 1.25
C ALA A 83 5.14 -0.67 -0.15
N LEU A 84 5.47 0.14 -1.18
CA LEU A 84 5.58 -0.36 -2.55
C LEU A 84 6.70 -1.38 -2.69
N GLY A 85 7.88 -1.07 -2.13
CA GLY A 85 9.04 -1.95 -2.18
C GLY A 85 8.76 -3.33 -1.57
N VAL A 86 8.19 -3.36 -0.36
CA VAL A 86 7.85 -4.61 0.34
C VAL A 86 6.75 -5.38 -0.40
N GLY A 87 5.71 -4.68 -0.85
CA GLY A 87 4.60 -5.29 -1.58
C GLY A 87 5.06 -5.96 -2.87
N HIS A 88 5.85 -5.26 -3.70
CA HIS A 88 6.38 -5.80 -4.96
C HIS A 88 7.41 -6.91 -4.73
N ALA A 89 8.28 -6.79 -3.72
CA ALA A 89 9.25 -7.83 -3.41
C ALA A 89 8.57 -9.16 -3.05
N LEU A 90 7.54 -9.12 -2.19
CA LEU A 90 6.82 -10.31 -1.79
C LEU A 90 5.89 -10.84 -2.89
N LEU A 91 5.29 -9.97 -3.71
CA LEU A 91 4.53 -10.42 -4.88
C LEU A 91 5.43 -11.08 -5.93
N SER A 92 6.62 -10.53 -6.17
CA SER A 92 7.63 -11.13 -7.06
C SER A 92 8.06 -12.51 -6.54
N ARG A 93 8.37 -12.60 -5.24
CA ARG A 93 8.67 -13.87 -4.59
C ARG A 93 7.53 -14.87 -4.71
N ALA A 94 6.28 -14.45 -4.52
CA ALA A 94 5.10 -15.32 -4.66
C ALA A 94 4.97 -15.94 -6.05
N LYS A 95 5.29 -15.18 -7.11
CA LYS A 95 5.27 -15.69 -8.51
C LYS A 95 6.32 -16.77 -8.75
N GLY A 96 7.43 -16.75 -8.02
CA GLY A 96 8.49 -17.77 -8.09
C GLY A 96 8.26 -18.98 -7.19
N THR A 97 7.22 -18.99 -6.37
CA THR A 97 6.94 -20.08 -5.42
C THR A 97 6.24 -21.25 -6.12
N GLN A 98 6.78 -22.47 -5.99
CA GLN A 98 6.22 -23.66 -6.64
C GLN A 98 4.90 -24.15 -6.01
N MET A 99 4.75 -24.02 -4.69
CA MET A 99 3.53 -24.42 -3.99
C MET A 99 2.49 -23.30 -4.00
N ALA A 100 1.31 -23.57 -4.57
CA ALA A 100 0.25 -22.56 -4.71
C ALA A 100 -0.21 -21.97 -3.36
N VAL A 101 -0.29 -22.80 -2.31
CA VAL A 101 -0.63 -22.38 -0.94
C VAL A 101 0.36 -21.32 -0.43
N ASP A 102 1.65 -21.56 -0.60
CA ASP A 102 2.70 -20.64 -0.13
C ASP A 102 2.81 -19.39 -1.01
N ALA A 103 2.56 -19.53 -2.31
CA ALA A 103 2.46 -18.39 -3.23
C ALA A 103 1.33 -17.44 -2.78
N HIS A 104 0.14 -17.97 -2.52
CA HIS A 104 -0.99 -17.18 -2.00
C HIS A 104 -0.69 -16.51 -0.66
N ARG A 105 -0.11 -17.23 0.30
CA ARG A 105 0.27 -16.66 1.62
C ARG A 105 1.33 -15.56 1.47
N THR A 106 2.31 -15.77 0.60
CA THR A 106 3.39 -14.80 0.36
C THR A 106 2.85 -13.51 -0.27
N ALA A 107 1.98 -13.63 -1.29
CA ALA A 107 1.31 -12.48 -1.90
C ALA A 107 0.41 -11.75 -0.89
N GLY A 108 -0.37 -12.50 -0.10
CA GLY A 108 -1.22 -11.93 0.96
C GLY A 108 -0.43 -11.17 2.02
N ARG A 109 0.70 -11.73 2.49
CA ARG A 109 1.63 -11.05 3.41
C ARG A 109 2.22 -9.78 2.78
N GLY A 110 2.58 -9.82 1.50
CA GLY A 110 3.04 -8.65 0.75
C GLY A 110 2.04 -7.50 0.80
N LEU A 111 0.78 -7.79 0.48
CA LEU A 111 -0.31 -6.81 0.52
C LEU A 111 -0.58 -6.30 1.95
N LEU A 112 -0.57 -7.18 2.96
CA LEU A 112 -0.77 -6.76 4.35
C LEU A 112 0.36 -5.85 4.84
N PHE A 113 1.62 -6.20 4.60
CA PHE A 113 2.74 -5.36 5.01
C PHE A 113 2.76 -4.02 4.27
N ALA A 114 2.48 -4.01 2.96
CA ALA A 114 2.32 -2.78 2.21
C ALA A 114 1.20 -1.91 2.81
N LEU A 115 0.04 -2.50 3.10
CA LEU A 115 -1.08 -1.79 3.71
C LEU A 115 -0.72 -1.23 5.10
N LEU A 116 -0.06 -2.02 5.95
CA LEU A 116 0.38 -1.57 7.27
C LEU A 116 1.35 -0.38 7.18
N LEU A 117 2.27 -0.39 6.22
CA LEU A 117 3.19 0.72 5.99
C LEU A 117 2.47 1.97 5.47
N VAL A 118 1.47 1.81 4.59
CA VAL A 118 0.60 2.93 4.15
C VAL A 118 -0.19 3.50 5.33
N LEU A 119 -0.80 2.65 6.17
CA LEU A 119 -1.54 3.11 7.34
C LEU A 119 -0.63 3.78 8.37
N ALA A 120 0.58 3.27 8.57
CA ALA A 120 1.60 3.92 9.40
C ALA A 120 1.99 5.29 8.83
N SER A 121 2.18 5.38 7.51
CA SER A 121 2.43 6.65 6.80
C SER A 121 1.29 7.66 7.03
N ILE A 122 0.04 7.24 6.92
CA ILE A 122 -1.15 8.07 7.22
C ILE A 122 -1.15 8.49 8.70
N GLY A 123 -0.85 7.58 9.61
CA GLY A 123 -0.75 7.85 11.05
C GLY A 123 0.28 8.94 11.37
N VAL A 124 1.44 8.90 10.72
CA VAL A 124 2.48 9.95 10.84
C VAL A 124 1.95 11.31 10.37
N ALA A 125 1.23 11.36 9.25
CA ALA A 125 0.65 12.60 8.75
C ALA A 125 -0.54 13.11 9.58
N SER A 126 -1.20 12.23 10.34
CA SER A 126 -2.40 12.53 11.14
C SER A 126 -2.10 12.75 12.62
N ALA A 127 -0.87 12.49 13.06
CA ALA A 127 -0.49 12.59 14.46
C ALA A 127 -0.66 14.05 14.93
N PRO A 128 -1.43 14.29 16.02
CA PRO A 128 -1.57 15.63 16.55
C PRO A 128 -0.22 16.13 17.06
N ALA A 129 -0.05 17.45 17.00
CA ALA A 129 1.15 18.19 17.35
C ALA A 129 1.49 18.18 18.87
N PHE A 130 1.29 17.07 19.58
CA PHE A 130 1.62 16.96 21.00
C PHE A 130 2.89 16.14 21.20
N LEU A 131 4.03 16.81 21.03
CA LEU A 131 5.24 16.72 21.85
C LEU A 131 5.92 18.09 21.81
#